data_AF-A0A497LWF8-F1
#
_entry.id   AF-A0A497LWF8-F1
#
_cell.length_a   1.000
_cell.length_b   1.000
_cell.length_c   1.000
_cell.angle_alpha   90.00
_cell.angle_beta   90.00
_cell.angle_gamma   90.00
#
_symmetry.space_group_name_H-M   'P 1'
#
loop_
_entity.id
_entity.type
_entity.pdbx_description
1 polymer ?
#
loop_
_entity_poly.entity_id
_entity_poly.type
_entity_poly.pdbx_seq_one_letter_code
_entity_poly.pdbx_strand_id
1 'polypeptide(L)'
;MEERRRHLSELGDISPELEVLEMDEGYRLSLQEPIVRLMAESIRRVLGCVEYSAARSWTDANTLFNYGGIPTVVYGPGELHRAHSAVEGVRIRDVALCARVLTSACREFLMGGLSHNLLI
;
A
#
# COMPACT_ATOMS: atom_id res chain seq x y z
N MET A 1 -10.04 21.14 0.24
CA MET A 1 -9.72 22.50 0.73
C MET A 1 -10.82 23.08 1.60
N GLU A 2 -12.10 23.04 1.17
CA GLU A 2 -13.23 23.56 1.97
C GLU A 2 -13.38 22.90 3.35
N GLU A 3 -13.21 21.58 3.42
CA GLU A 3 -13.32 20.83 4.69
C GLU A 3 -12.20 21.13 5.70
N ARG A 4 -11.00 21.48 5.21
CA ARG A 4 -9.88 21.93 6.07
C ARG A 4 -10.11 23.35 6.57
N ARG A 5 -10.59 24.26 5.70
CA ARG A 5 -10.98 25.62 6.10
C ARG A 5 -12.11 25.62 7.12
N ARG A 6 -13.05 24.68 7.00
CA ARG A 6 -14.13 24.48 7.97
C ARG A 6 -13.60 24.16 9.37
N HIS A 7 -12.70 23.20 9.53
CA HIS A 7 -12.10 22.90 10.84
C HIS A 7 -11.30 24.08 11.42
N LEU A 8 -10.62 24.86 10.56
CA LEU A 8 -9.89 26.05 11.01
C LEU A 8 -10.82 27.16 11.50
N SER A 9 -12.04 27.29 10.95
CA SER A 9 -13.03 28.26 11.42
C SER A 9 -13.55 27.98 12.83
N GLU A 10 -13.31 26.78 13.37
CA GLU A 10 -13.68 26.39 14.74
C GLU A 10 -12.65 26.87 15.78
N LEU A 11 -11.49 27.38 15.35
CA LEU A 11 -10.41 27.83 16.24
C LEU A 11 -10.63 29.23 16.86
N GLY A 12 -11.78 29.87 16.58
CA GLY A 12 -12.14 31.19 17.13
C GLY A 12 -11.52 32.36 16.37
N ASP A 13 -11.32 33.48 17.07
CA ASP A 13 -10.94 34.79 16.48
C ASP A 13 -9.45 34.91 16.15
N ILE A 14 -8.86 33.84 15.63
CA ILE A 14 -7.50 33.85 15.08
C ILE A 14 -7.57 33.79 13.55
N SER A 15 -6.73 34.59 12.90
CA SER A 15 -6.57 34.63 11.45
C SER A 15 -5.28 33.90 11.06
N PRO A 16 -5.26 32.56 10.97
CA PRO A 16 -4.07 31.83 10.59
C PRO A 16 -3.74 32.02 9.11
N GLU A 17 -2.47 32.25 8.80
CA GLU A 17 -1.94 32.06 7.45
C GLU A 17 -1.75 30.55 7.21
N LEU A 18 -2.44 30.02 6.20
CA LEU A 18 -2.36 28.61 5.83
C LEU A 18 -1.64 28.47 4.50
N GLU A 19 -0.49 27.81 4.52
CA GLU A 19 0.20 27.32 3.33
C GLU A 19 0.15 25.79 3.30
N VAL A 20 -0.24 25.22 2.16
CA VAL A 20 -0.19 23.77 1.94
C VAL A 20 1.08 23.48 1.17
N LEU A 21 2.06 22.87 1.84
CA LEU A 21 3.35 22.53 1.23
C LEU A 21 3.26 21.26 0.38
N GLU A 22 2.55 20.24 0.87
CA GLU A 22 2.46 18.93 0.22
C GLU A 22 1.02 18.39 0.27
N MET A 23 0.60 17.79 -0.84
CA MET A 23 -0.69 17.12 -0.96
C MET A 23 -0.59 16.02 -1.99
N ASP A 24 -0.97 14.82 -1.58
CA ASP A 24 -1.00 13.63 -2.44
C ASP A 24 -2.42 13.08 -2.54
N GLU A 25 -2.78 12.64 -3.75
CA GLU A 25 -3.99 11.87 -3.97
C GLU A 25 -3.76 10.42 -3.57
N GLY A 26 -4.69 9.82 -2.82
CA GLY A 26 -4.69 8.39 -2.60
C GLY A 26 -5.18 7.64 -3.85
N TYR A 27 -4.82 6.37 -3.97
CA TYR A 27 -5.26 5.54 -5.09
C TYR A 27 -5.92 4.23 -4.62
N ARG A 28 -6.64 3.59 -5.54
CA ARG A 28 -7.28 2.29 -5.33
C ARG A 28 -7.11 1.43 -6.58
N LEU A 29 -6.70 0.18 -6.38
CA LEU A 29 -6.65 -0.82 -7.45
C LEU A 29 -7.93 -1.66 -7.48
N SER A 30 -8.30 -2.11 -8.67
CA SER A 30 -9.31 -3.16 -8.83
C SER A 30 -8.79 -4.48 -8.27
N LEU A 31 -9.66 -5.30 -7.67
CA LEU A 31 -9.29 -6.67 -7.27
C LEU A 31 -8.94 -7.57 -8.46
N GLN A 32 -9.34 -7.15 -9.67
CA GLN A 32 -9.04 -7.86 -10.91
C GLN A 32 -7.71 -7.43 -11.55
N GLU A 33 -7.05 -6.42 -10.99
CA GLU A 33 -5.73 -5.95 -11.45
C GLU A 33 -4.71 -7.12 -11.40
N PRO A 34 -3.94 -7.36 -12.48
CA PRO A 34 -2.97 -8.45 -12.53
C PRO A 34 -2.04 -8.58 -11.31
N ILE A 35 -1.46 -7.47 -10.82
CA ILE A 35 -0.59 -7.50 -9.63
C ILE A 35 -1.36 -7.88 -8.35
N VAL A 36 -2.62 -7.45 -8.23
CA VAL A 36 -3.48 -7.79 -7.07
C VAL A 36 -3.80 -9.28 -7.08
N ARG A 37 -4.15 -9.83 -8.24
CA ARG A 37 -4.45 -11.27 -8.40
C ARG A 37 -3.22 -12.13 -8.12
N LEU A 38 -2.07 -11.79 -8.72
CA LEU A 38 -0.79 -12.46 -8.52
C LEU A 38 -0.43 -12.56 -7.03
N MET A 39 -0.52 -11.43 -6.32
CA MET A 39 -0.20 -11.39 -4.90
C MET A 39 -1.24 -12.13 -4.06
N ALA A 40 -2.53 -11.99 -4.35
CA ALA A 40 -3.58 -12.71 -3.63
C ALA A 40 -3.45 -14.23 -3.77
N GLU A 41 -3.14 -14.73 -4.96
CA GLU A 41 -2.89 -16.16 -5.21
C GLU A 41 -1.64 -16.65 -4.47
N SER A 42 -0.55 -15.89 -4.50
CA SER A 42 0.68 -16.22 -3.76
C SER A 42 0.50 -16.19 -2.25
N ILE A 43 -0.26 -15.23 -1.73
CA ILE A 43 -0.61 -15.14 -0.31
C ILE A 43 -1.45 -16.35 0.11
N ARG A 44 -2.53 -16.66 -0.62
CA ARG A 44 -3.37 -17.86 -0.33
C ARG A 44 -2.55 -19.15 -0.37
N ARG A 45 -1.62 -19.29 -1.33
CA ARG A 45 -0.77 -20.47 -1.48
C ARG A 45 0.13 -20.71 -0.26
N VAL A 46 0.64 -19.65 0.37
CA VAL A 46 1.57 -19.75 1.50
C VAL A 46 0.88 -19.71 2.86
N LEU A 47 -0.16 -18.89 3.01
CA LEU A 47 -0.83 -18.59 4.28
C LEU A 47 -2.22 -19.23 4.41
N GLY A 48 -2.79 -19.75 3.32
CA GLY A 48 -4.13 -20.37 3.30
C GLY A 48 -5.30 -19.39 3.13
N CYS A 49 -5.10 -18.11 3.46
CA CYS A 49 -6.10 -17.05 3.29
C CYS A 49 -5.45 -15.77 2.76
N VAL A 50 -6.26 -14.85 2.24
CA VAL A 50 -5.85 -13.48 1.87
C VAL A 50 -6.84 -12.50 2.47
N GLU A 51 -6.31 -11.39 2.98
CA GLU A 51 -7.09 -10.25 3.45
C GLU A 51 -6.69 -9.01 2.66
N TYR A 52 -7.68 -8.18 2.32
CA TYR A 52 -7.47 -6.93 1.62
C TYR A 52 -7.67 -5.77 2.58
N SER A 53 -6.75 -4.83 2.58
CA SER A 53 -6.84 -3.61 3.38
C SER A 53 -6.31 -2.41 2.61
N ALA A 54 -6.67 -1.22 3.05
CA ALA A 54 -6.09 0.03 2.57
C ALA A 54 -5.00 0.48 3.55
N ALA A 55 -3.83 0.83 3.03
CA ALA A 55 -2.84 1.56 3.80
C ALA A 55 -3.40 2.96 4.10
N ARG A 56 -3.49 3.33 5.38
CA ARG A 56 -3.96 4.66 5.81
C ARG A 56 -2.82 5.68 5.85
N SER A 57 -1.57 5.20 5.82
CA SER A 57 -0.37 6.02 5.71
C SER A 57 -0.03 6.25 4.25
N TRP A 58 0.74 7.31 4.01
CA TRP A 58 1.44 7.50 2.74
C TRP A 58 2.55 6.45 2.58
N THR A 59 2.79 6.00 1.35
CA THR A 59 3.89 5.10 0.98
C THR A 59 4.37 5.42 -0.43
N ASP A 60 5.58 5.01 -0.80
CA ASP A 60 6.13 5.18 -2.16
C ASP A 60 5.25 4.56 -3.26
N ALA A 61 4.35 3.64 -2.90
CA ALA A 61 3.37 3.09 -3.84
C ALA A 61 2.45 4.18 -4.43
N ASN A 62 2.23 5.27 -3.69
CA ASN A 62 1.52 6.45 -4.18
C ASN A 62 2.25 7.08 -5.38
N THR A 63 3.57 7.22 -5.26
CA THR A 63 4.40 7.79 -6.31
C THR A 63 4.44 6.89 -7.53
N LEU A 64 4.67 5.59 -7.32
CA LEU A 64 4.71 4.59 -8.39
C LEU A 64 3.39 4.53 -9.17
N PHE A 65 2.25 4.66 -8.48
CA PHE A 65 0.95 4.66 -9.13
C PHE A 65 0.66 5.99 -9.84
N ASN A 66 0.61 7.10 -9.11
CA ASN A 66 0.11 8.38 -9.63
C ASN A 66 1.06 9.02 -10.65
N TYR A 67 2.37 8.85 -10.48
CA TYR A 67 3.36 9.47 -11.36
C TYR A 67 4.09 8.46 -12.25
N GLY A 68 4.23 7.22 -11.78
CA GLY A 68 4.85 6.15 -12.57
C GLY A 68 3.89 5.40 -13.49
N GLY A 69 2.57 5.50 -13.26
CA GLY A 69 1.59 4.69 -13.98
C GLY A 69 1.69 3.19 -13.70
N ILE A 70 2.32 2.80 -12.58
CA ILE A 70 2.59 1.41 -12.22
C ILE A 70 1.58 0.95 -11.16
N PRO A 71 0.66 0.02 -11.49
CA PRO A 71 -0.20 -0.61 -10.50
C PRO A 71 0.64 -1.25 -9.39
N THR A 72 0.47 -0.78 -8.15
CA THR A 72 1.34 -1.17 -7.02
C THR A 72 0.52 -1.60 -5.82
N VAL A 73 0.92 -2.72 -5.20
CA VAL A 73 0.38 -3.20 -3.93
C VAL A 73 1.43 -3.10 -2.82
N VAL A 74 1.00 -2.85 -1.59
CA VAL A 74 1.87 -2.84 -0.42
C VAL A 74 1.69 -4.16 0.33
N TYR A 75 2.78 -4.88 0.57
CA TYR A 75 2.77 -6.15 1.28
C TYR A 75 4.05 -6.32 2.11
N GLY A 76 3.89 -6.72 3.38
CA GLY A 76 5.00 -6.97 4.28
C GLY A 76 4.53 -7.55 5.61
N PRO A 77 5.45 -8.12 6.41
CA PRO A 77 5.13 -8.65 7.73
C PRO A 77 5.14 -7.53 8.78
N GLY A 78 4.52 -7.79 9.93
CA GLY A 78 4.53 -6.88 11.07
C GLY A 78 3.18 -6.22 11.35
N GLU A 79 3.15 -5.41 12.40
CA GLU A 79 1.94 -4.74 12.88
C GLU A 79 2.08 -3.23 12.63
N LEU A 80 1.37 -2.70 11.64
CA LEU A 80 1.51 -1.29 11.22
C LEU A 80 1.29 -0.29 12.37
N HIS A 81 0.40 -0.59 13.32
CA HIS A 81 0.13 0.27 14.46
C HIS A 81 1.31 0.37 15.47
N ARG A 82 2.31 -0.51 15.36
CA ARG A 82 3.54 -0.46 16.15
C ARG A 82 4.69 0.25 15.46
N ALA A 83 4.54 0.62 14.19
CA ALA A 83 5.54 1.38 13.47
C ALA A 83 5.82 2.71 14.22
N HIS A 84 7.09 3.08 14.33
CA HIS A 84 7.56 4.28 15.04
C HIS A 84 7.26 4.27 16.55
N SER A 85 6.97 3.11 17.13
CA SER A 85 6.80 2.95 18.57
C SER A 85 8.07 2.45 19.24
N ALA A 86 8.19 2.65 20.56
CA ALA A 86 9.29 2.10 21.36
C ALA A 86 9.34 0.56 21.38
N VAL A 87 8.27 -0.11 20.93
CA VAL A 87 8.11 -1.57 20.90
C VAL A 87 7.95 -2.10 19.47
N GLU A 88 8.46 -1.36 18.49
CA GLU A 88 8.50 -1.81 17.10
C GLU A 88 9.25 -3.14 16.99
N GLY A 89 8.65 -4.08 16.25
CA GLY A 89 9.23 -5.40 16.06
C GLY A 89 8.38 -6.27 15.16
N VAL A 90 8.99 -7.35 14.68
CA VAL A 90 8.36 -8.33 13.80
C VAL A 90 8.74 -9.74 14.22
N ARG A 91 7.80 -10.68 14.11
CA ARG A 91 8.11 -12.10 14.38
C ARG A 91 8.98 -12.64 13.26
N ILE A 92 10.08 -13.30 13.59
CA ILE A 92 10.99 -13.92 12.60
C ILE A 92 10.25 -14.91 11.70
N ARG A 93 9.28 -15.65 12.25
CA ARG A 93 8.41 -16.54 11.47
C ARG A 93 7.65 -15.78 10.37
N ASP A 94 7.14 -14.60 10.66
CA ASP A 94 6.37 -13.81 9.69
C ASP A 94 7.28 -13.27 8.59
N VAL A 95 8.53 -12.92 8.91
CA VAL A 95 9.55 -12.57 7.91
C VAL A 95 9.80 -13.73 6.95
N ALA A 96 9.99 -14.94 7.49
CA ALA A 96 10.18 -16.14 6.67
C ALA A 96 8.95 -16.45 5.79
N LEU A 97 7.74 -16.29 6.33
CA LEU A 97 6.50 -16.45 5.57
C LEU A 97 6.33 -15.40 4.47
N CYS A 98 6.64 -14.14 4.77
CA CYS A 98 6.63 -13.06 3.79
C CYS A 98 7.62 -13.34 2.65
N ALA A 99 8.83 -13.79 2.96
CA ALA A 99 9.82 -14.17 1.94
C ALA A 99 9.30 -15.30 1.04
N ARG A 100 8.59 -16.29 1.59
CA ARG A 100 7.95 -17.36 0.81
C ARG A 100 6.86 -16.84 -0.12
N VAL A 101 6.03 -15.90 0.34
CA VAL A 101 5.00 -15.25 -0.49
C VAL A 101 5.63 -14.48 -1.64
N LEU A 102 6.60 -13.61 -1.34
CA LEU A 102 7.29 -12.81 -2.35
C LEU A 102 7.99 -13.70 -3.38
N THR A 103 8.67 -14.76 -2.93
CA THR A 103 9.30 -15.74 -3.83
C THR A 103 8.28 -16.44 -4.72
N SER A 104 7.11 -16.82 -4.17
CA SER A 104 6.01 -17.40 -4.95
C SER A 104 5.54 -16.43 -6.03
N ALA A 105 5.33 -15.16 -5.68
CA ALA A 105 4.86 -14.13 -6.61
C ALA A 105 5.89 -13.84 -7.71
N CYS A 106 7.17 -13.66 -7.36
CA CYS A 106 8.23 -13.47 -8.34
C CYS A 106 8.36 -14.67 -9.28
N ARG A 107 8.30 -15.89 -8.75
CA ARG A 107 8.35 -17.12 -9.56
C ARG A 107 7.19 -17.17 -10.55
N GLU A 108 5.96 -16.93 -10.09
CA GLU A 108 4.77 -16.94 -10.94
C GLU A 108 4.85 -15.84 -12.02
N PHE A 109 5.26 -14.63 -11.64
CA PHE A 109 5.49 -13.52 -12.57
C PHE A 109 6.51 -13.87 -13.66
N LEU A 110 7.64 -14.48 -13.29
CA LEU A 110 8.70 -14.84 -14.24
C LEU A 110 8.33 -16.02 -15.15
N MET A 111 7.51 -16.96 -14.68
CA MET A 111 7.13 -18.15 -15.45
C MET A 111 5.88 -17.94 -16.32
N GLY A 112 4.91 -17.14 -15.87
CA GLY A 112 3.65 -16.91 -16.56
C GLY A 112 3.52 -15.54 -17.23
N GLY A 113 4.39 -14.59 -16.90
CA GLY A 113 4.14 -13.16 -17.14
C GLY A 113 2.92 -12.66 -16.35
N LEU A 114 2.71 -11.34 -16.29
CA LEU A 114 1.36 -10.81 -16.03
C LEU A 114 0.59 -11.00 -17.33
N SER A 115 0.12 -12.21 -17.60
CA SER A 115 -0.52 -12.56 -18.87
C SER A 115 -1.81 -11.74 -19.06
N HIS A 116 -1.68 -10.54 -19.65
CA HIS A 116 -2.40 -9.91 -20.76
C HIS A 116 -1.91 -8.44 -20.89
N ASN A 117 -1.04 -8.18 -21.89
CA ASN A 117 -0.60 -6.87 -22.40
C ASN A 117 0.09 -5.90 -21.39
N LEU A 118 1.39 -6.10 -21.17
CA LEU A 118 2.29 -4.94 -21.05
C LEU A 118 2.74 -4.57 -22.48
N LEU A 119 1.96 -3.71 -23.14
CA LEU A 119 2.56 -2.80 -24.11
C LEU A 119 3.37 -1.81 -23.28
N ILE A 120 4.68 -2.06 -23.20
CA ILE A 120 5.65 -0.97 -23.05
C ILE A 120 5.66 -0.24 -24.40
#